data_AF-F0ZHT5-F1
#
_entry.id   AF-F0ZHT5-F1
#
_cell.length_a   1.000
_cell.length_b   1.000
_cell.length_c   1.000
_cell.angle_alpha   90.00
_cell.angle_beta   90.00
_cell.angle_gamma   90.00
#
_symmetry.space_group_name_H-M   'P 1'
#
loop_
_entity.id
_entity.type
_entity.pdbx_description
1 polymer ?
#
loop_
_entity_poly.entity_id
_entity_poly.type
_entity_poly.pdbx_seq_one_letter_code
_entity_poly.pdbx_strand_id
1 'polypeptide(L)'
;MCQPAVVTLTKPTLHIYRDCLRLAKYIGEFNGHSNNMMKQVGLVFRSNKLEIDDKKINEQKTDAIRFLTNFMQHEAERMARNQKKSEKESTATPRTKATLD
;
A
#
# COMPACT_ATOMS: atom_id res chain seq x y z
N MET A 1 -20.68 -26.88 -17.98
CA MET A 1 -19.43 -26.10 -17.86
C MET A 1 -19.60 -25.12 -16.71
N CYS A 2 -18.96 -25.35 -15.56
CA CYS A 2 -18.97 -24.38 -14.46
C CYS A 2 -18.08 -23.20 -14.84
N GLN A 3 -18.66 -22.03 -15.09
CA GLN A 3 -17.87 -20.81 -15.18
C GLN A 3 -17.33 -20.48 -13.78
N PRO A 4 -16.03 -20.17 -13.63
CA PRO A 4 -15.53 -19.65 -12.37
C PRO A 4 -16.20 -18.29 -12.17
N ALA A 5 -17.01 -18.16 -11.12
CA ALA A 5 -17.55 -16.88 -10.71
C ALA A 5 -16.36 -15.99 -10.35
N VAL A 6 -16.04 -15.04 -11.23
CA VAL A 6 -15.07 -13.99 -10.93
C VAL A 6 -15.71 -13.17 -9.82
N VAL A 7 -15.28 -13.43 -8.57
CA VAL A 7 -15.70 -12.67 -7.40
C VAL A 7 -15.19 -11.25 -7.60
N THR A 8 -16.06 -10.38 -8.12
CA THR A 8 -15.78 -8.96 -8.20
C THR A 8 -15.96 -8.40 -6.79
N LEU A 9 -14.84 -8.13 -6.12
CA LEU A 9 -14.82 -7.43 -4.83
C LEU A 9 -15.30 -5.99 -5.06
N THR A 10 -16.62 -5.80 -5.04
CA THR A 10 -17.26 -4.49 -5.22
C THR A 10 -17.19 -3.68 -3.92
N LYS A 11 -16.03 -3.08 -3.66
CA LYS A 11 -15.92 -2.08 -2.59
C LYS A 11 -16.69 -0.81 -2.98
N PRO A 12 -17.47 -0.20 -2.07
CA PRO A 12 -18.10 1.08 -2.33
C PRO A 12 -17.03 2.17 -2.49
N THR A 13 -17.27 3.14 -3.38
CA THR A 13 -16.32 4.23 -3.72
C THR A 13 -15.81 4.98 -2.48
N LEU A 14 -16.66 5.16 -1.47
CA LEU A 14 -16.30 5.81 -0.22
C LEU A 14 -15.23 5.06 0.58
N HIS A 15 -15.22 3.73 0.53
CA HIS A 15 -14.20 2.93 1.21
C HIS A 15 -12.85 3.06 0.50
N ILE A 16 -12.86 2.99 -0.84
CA ILE A 16 -11.67 3.18 -1.66
C ILE A 16 -11.08 4.57 -1.42
N TYR A 17 -11.92 5.61 -1.37
CA TYR A 17 -11.48 6.98 -1.06
C TYR A 17 -10.78 7.07 0.31
N ARG A 18 -11.37 6.50 1.35
CA ARG A 18 -10.80 6.48 2.71
C ARG A 18 -9.48 5.72 2.75
N ASP A 19 -9.41 4.57 2.07
CA ASP A 19 -8.20 3.76 2.00
C ASP A 19 -7.07 4.51 1.28
N CYS A 20 -7.37 5.19 0.16
CA CYS A 20 -6.41 6.04 -0.54
C CYS A 20 -5.93 7.22 0.31
N LEU A 21 -6.81 7.86 1.09
CA LEU A 21 -6.41 8.94 2.01
C LEU A 21 -5.49 8.45 3.13
N ARG A 22 -5.80 7.31 3.75
CA ARG A 22 -4.94 6.70 4.78
C ARG A 22 -3.56 6.40 4.22
N LEU A 23 -3.52 5.79 3.03
CA LEU A 23 -2.26 5.48 2.37
C LEU A 23 -1.47 6.75 2.01
N ALA A 24 -2.13 7.77 1.45
CA ALA A 24 -1.48 9.04 1.12
C ALA A 24 -0.90 9.74 2.36
N LYS A 25 -1.61 9.67 3.50
CA LYS A 25 -1.11 10.18 4.78
C LYS A 25 0.17 9.43 5.20
N TYR A 26 0.11 8.09 5.20
CA TYR A 26 1.24 7.23 5.57
C TYR A 26 2.46 7.50 4.69
N ILE A 27 2.32 7.50 3.36
CA ILE A 27 3.45 7.79 2.45
C ILE A 27 4.00 9.20 2.68
N GLY A 28 3.11 10.17 2.91
CA GLY A 28 3.53 11.55 3.11
C GLY A 28 4.21 11.81 4.45
N GLU A 29 3.96 10.99 5.48
CA GLU A 29 4.63 11.08 6.78
C GLU A 29 6.14 10.83 6.65
N PHE A 30 6.57 9.96 5.72
CA PHE A 30 7.99 9.72 5.45
C PHE A 30 8.69 10.89 4.75
N ASN A 31 7.95 11.74 4.03
CA ASN A 31 8.50 12.79 3.17
C ASN A 31 8.13 14.22 3.64
N GLY A 32 7.42 14.37 4.75
CA GLY A 32 6.94 15.68 5.23
C GLY A 32 5.88 16.35 4.33
N HIS A 33 5.19 15.57 3.48
CA HIS A 33 4.28 16.07 2.45
C HIS A 33 2.85 15.48 2.51
N SER A 34 2.45 14.93 3.66
CA SER A 34 1.13 14.28 3.85
C SER A 34 -0.05 15.11 3.36
N ASN A 35 -0.09 16.40 3.69
CA ASN A 35 -1.17 17.30 3.27
C ASN A 35 -1.28 17.41 1.75
N ASN A 36 -0.14 17.52 1.04
CA ASN A 36 -0.12 17.60 -0.41
C ASN A 36 -0.60 16.29 -1.04
N MET A 37 -0.12 15.14 -0.56
CA MET A 37 -0.54 13.84 -1.08
C MET A 37 -2.03 13.58 -0.87
N MET A 38 -2.55 13.86 0.33
CA MET A 38 -3.98 13.73 0.63
C MET A 38 -4.82 14.69 -0.24
N LYS A 39 -4.34 15.91 -0.47
CA LYS A 39 -5.01 16.88 -1.35
C LYS A 39 -5.10 16.37 -2.78
N GLN A 40 -4.03 15.76 -3.31
CA GLN A 40 -4.02 15.17 -4.66
C GLN A 40 -5.06 14.05 -4.80
N VAL A 41 -5.12 13.11 -3.85
CA VAL A 41 -6.17 12.08 -3.82
C VAL A 41 -7.56 12.72 -3.82
N GLY A 42 -7.77 13.73 -2.96
CA GLY A 42 -9.03 14.47 -2.93
C GLY A 42 -9.39 15.14 -4.25
N LEU A 43 -8.42 15.68 -4.99
CA LEU A 43 -8.65 16.32 -6.28
C LEU A 43 -9.10 15.31 -7.34
N VAL A 44 -8.45 14.13 -7.42
CA VAL A 44 -8.81 13.07 -8.37
C VAL A 44 -10.23 12.55 -8.14
N PHE A 45 -10.64 12.37 -6.87
CA PHE A 45 -12.01 11.95 -6.57
C PHE A 45 -13.03 13.05 -6.85
N ARG A 46 -12.68 14.32 -6.65
CA ARG A 46 -13.57 15.44 -6.98
C ARG A 46 -13.72 15.64 -8.48
N SER A 47 -12.65 15.49 -9.26
CA SER A 47 -12.70 15.66 -10.73
C SER A 47 -13.55 14.60 -11.41
N ASN A 48 -13.60 13.39 -10.84
CA ASN A 48 -14.42 12.27 -11.36
C ASN A 48 -15.79 12.15 -10.66
N LYS A 49 -16.19 13.12 -9.82
CA LYS A 49 -17.45 13.04 -9.05
C LYS A 49 -18.71 12.97 -9.93
N LEU A 50 -18.68 13.60 -11.10
CA LEU A 50 -19.79 13.66 -12.04
C LEU A 50 -19.67 12.61 -13.16
N GLU A 51 -18.76 11.65 -13.01
CA GLU A 51 -18.66 10.55 -13.96
C GLU A 51 -19.92 9.67 -13.87
N ILE A 52 -20.48 9.33 -15.03
CA ILE A 52 -21.71 8.52 -15.15
C ILE A 52 -21.42 7.21 -15.89
N ASP A 53 -20.30 7.13 -16.63
CA ASP A 53 -19.91 5.90 -17.30
C ASP A 53 -19.48 4.82 -16.29
N ASP A 54 -20.36 3.84 -16.10
CA ASP A 54 -20.15 2.70 -15.21
C ASP A 54 -18.86 1.93 -15.52
N LYS A 55 -18.48 1.81 -16.80
CA LYS A 55 -17.25 1.11 -17.19
C LYS A 55 -16.04 1.86 -16.66
N LYS A 56 -15.99 3.17 -16.90
CA LYS A 56 -14.92 4.04 -16.44
C LYS A 56 -14.83 4.11 -14.92
N ILE A 57 -15.97 4.19 -14.23
CA ILE A 57 -16.01 4.16 -12.76
C ILE A 57 -15.41 2.85 -12.23
N ASN A 58 -15.79 1.71 -12.81
CA ASN A 58 -15.29 0.41 -12.38
C ASN A 58 -13.81 0.21 -12.68
N GLU A 59 -13.32 0.72 -13.82
CA GLU A 59 -11.91 0.71 -14.17
C GLU A 59 -11.09 1.54 -13.16
N GLN A 60 -11.51 2.77 -12.87
CA GLN A 60 -10.87 3.63 -11.86
C GLN A 60 -10.86 3.01 -10.46
N LYS A 61 -11.96 2.36 -10.05
CA LYS A 61 -12.01 1.60 -8.78
C LYS A 61 -11.01 0.44 -8.78
N THR A 62 -10.95 -0.30 -9.88
CA THR A 62 -10.06 -1.46 -10.01
C THR A 62 -8.60 -1.03 -9.94
N ASP A 63 -8.24 0.05 -10.62
CA ASP A 63 -6.90 0.61 -10.59
C ASP A 63 -6.51 1.09 -9.20
N ALA A 64 -7.42 1.79 -8.50
CA ALA A 64 -7.19 2.22 -7.12
C ALA A 64 -7.00 1.03 -6.17
N ILE A 65 -7.82 -0.01 -6.28
CA ILE A 65 -7.69 -1.24 -5.49
C ILE A 65 -6.37 -1.95 -5.79
N ARG A 66 -5.99 -2.05 -7.07
CA ARG A 66 -4.72 -2.65 -7.49
C ARG A 66 -3.53 -1.90 -6.88
N PHE A 67 -3.54 -0.57 -6.94
CA PHE A 67 -2.50 0.26 -6.32
C PHE A 67 -2.39 0.02 -4.81
N LEU A 68 -3.53 0.04 -4.09
CA LEU A 68 -3.57 -0.23 -2.66
C LEU A 68 -2.97 -1.60 -2.31
N THR A 69 -3.38 -2.65 -3.03
CA THR A 69 -2.88 -4.02 -2.81
C THR A 69 -1.41 -4.14 -3.11
N ASN A 70 -0.94 -3.58 -4.24
CA ASN A 70 0.47 -3.61 -4.62
C ASN A 70 1.34 -2.90 -3.59
N PHE A 71 0.87 -1.76 -3.06
CA PHE A 71 1.58 -1.04 -2.03
C PHE A 71 1.66 -1.84 -0.72
N MET A 72 0.54 -2.40 -0.25
CA MET A 72 0.52 -3.21 0.98
C MET A 72 1.44 -4.42 0.86
N GLN A 73 1.43 -5.10 -0.28
CA GLN A 73 2.30 -6.24 -0.55
C GLN A 73 3.78 -5.83 -0.52
N HIS A 74 4.13 -4.74 -1.22
CA HIS A 74 5.49 -4.22 -1.24
C HIS A 74 5.98 -3.83 0.17
N GLU A 75 5.12 -3.19 0.97
CA GLU A 75 5.45 -2.85 2.36
C GLU A 75 5.61 -4.08 3.26
N ALA A 76 4.73 -5.08 3.12
CA ALA A 76 4.84 -6.34 3.86
C ALA A 76 6.17 -7.05 3.56
N GLU A 77 6.55 -7.10 2.29
CA GLU A 77 7.84 -7.66 1.87
C GLU A 77 9.03 -6.85 2.39
N ARG A 78 8.93 -5.50 2.41
CA ARG A 78 9.96 -4.63 3.00
C ARG A 78 10.15 -4.91 4.48
N MET A 79 9.06 -5.02 5.25
CA MET A 79 9.11 -5.33 6.68
C MET A 79 9.69 -6.72 6.94
N ALA A 80 9.27 -7.73 6.17
CA ALA A 80 9.80 -9.10 6.29
C ALA A 80 11.31 -9.18 6.00
N ARG A 81 11.80 -8.41 5.00
CA ARG A 81 13.25 -8.31 4.73
C ARG A 81 14.02 -7.69 5.89
N ASN A 82 13.46 -6.65 6.51
CA ASN A 82 14.09 -5.97 7.65
C ASN A 82 14.17 -6.87 8.89
N GLN A 83 13.12 -7.66 9.17
CA GLN A 83 13.11 -8.63 10.28
C GLN A 83 14.18 -9.71 10.10
N LYS A 84 14.29 -10.29 8.90
CA LYS A 84 15.36 -11.26 8.58
C LYS A 84 16.76 -10.68 8.72
N LYS A 85 16.94 -9.38 8.48
CA LYS A 85 18.24 -8.69 8.65
C LYS A 85 18.58 -8.54 10.14
N SER A 86 17.62 -8.09 10.97
CA SER A 86 17.84 -7.96 12.41
C SER A 86 18.13 -9.30 13.11
N GLU A 87 17.47 -10.39 12.68
CA GLU A 87 17.74 -11.73 13.22
C GLU A 87 19.17 -12.21 12.90
N LYS A 88 19.65 -11.95 11.67
CA LYS A 88 21.03 -12.28 11.27
C LYS A 88 22.08 -11.45 12.01
N GLU A 89 21.81 -10.18 12.28
CA GLU A 89 22.72 -9.33 13.07
C GLU A 89 22.76 -9.75 14.54
N SER A 90 21.63 -10.19 15.14
CA SER A 90 21.59 -10.67 16.53
C SER A 90 22.25 -12.04 16.75
N THR A 91 22.40 -12.86 15.70
CA THR A 91 23.01 -14.20 15.78
C THR A 91 24.51 -14.19 15.40
N ALA A 92 25.05 -13.06 14.95
CA ALA A 92 26.48 -12.89 14.72
C ALA A 92 27.21 -12.60 16.05
N THR A 93 27.65 -13.65 16.74
CA THR A 93 28.47 -13.56 17.96
C THR A 93 29.74 -12.70 17.72
N PRO A 94 30.09 -11.75 18.60
CA PRO A 94 31.41 -11.12 18.54
C PRO A 94 32.45 -12.20 18.85
N ARG A 95 33.28 -12.55 17.86
CA ARG A 95 34.46 -13.40 18.08
C ARG A 95 35.49 -12.57 18.83
N THR A 96 35.32 -12.39 20.13
CA THR A 96 36.37 -11.85 20.99
C THR A 96 37.57 -12.76 20.89
N LYS A 97 38.64 -12.25 20.29
CA LYS A 97 39.96 -12.88 20.29
C LYS A 97 40.38 -13.00 21.76
N ALA A 98 40.25 -14.19 22.34
CA ALA A 98 40.88 -14.49 23.61
C ALA A 98 42.40 -14.55 23.34
N THR A 99 43.09 -13.51 23.80
CA THR A 99 44.55 -13.46 23.90
C THR A 99 45.02 -14.66 24.72
N LEU A 100 45.93 -15.46 24.16
CA LEU A 100 46.72 -16.42 24.92
C LEU A 100 47.77 -15.63 25.70
N ASP A 101 47.75 -15.73 27.02
CA ASP A 101 48.91 -15.56 27.91
C ASP A 101 48.72 -16.46 29.14
#